data_AF-A0A930GUI9-F1
#
_entry.id   AF-A0A930GUI9-F1
#
_cell.length_a   1.000
_cell.length_b   1.000
_cell.length_c   1.000
_cell.angle_alpha   90.00
_cell.angle_beta   90.00
_cell.angle_gamma   90.00
#
_symmetry.space_group_name_H-M   'P 1'
#
loop_
_entity.id
_entity.type
_entity.pdbx_description
1 polymer ?
#
loop_
_entity_poly.entity_id
_entity_poly.type
_entity_poly.pdbx_seq_one_letter_code
_entity_poly.pdbx_strand_id
1 'polypeptide(L)'
;MLHINSLQLNVHHDENDLKKKIAKTIGCNIDEIKEYEIRKRSIDARKKPDISYSYSIDVGLLNEAKYLKKNKALSIAKPVVYAYEDTKKLEIQEESKRPVVVGFGPAGIFATLLLARSGLKPIVIERGGCVEDRTLSVNKFWSEGKLDTESNVSFGEGGAGT
;
A
#
# COMPACT_ATOMS: atom_id res chain seq x y z
N MET A 1 -15.60 13.12 -0.41
CA MET A 1 -14.29 13.77 -0.51
C MET A 1 -14.05 14.22 -1.95
N LEU A 2 -13.42 15.38 -2.12
CA LEU A 2 -12.91 15.86 -3.40
C LEU A 2 -11.44 15.46 -3.57
N HIS A 3 -11.07 15.04 -4.76
CA HIS A 3 -9.72 14.64 -5.13
C HIS A 3 -9.00 15.76 -5.85
N ILE A 4 -7.77 16.04 -5.41
CA ILE A 4 -6.82 16.95 -6.05
C ILE A 4 -5.65 16.14 -6.56
N ASN A 5 -5.35 16.26 -7.85
CA ASN A 5 -4.20 15.62 -8.46
C ASN A 5 -3.05 16.62 -8.67
N SER A 6 -1.82 16.16 -8.47
CA SER A 6 -0.58 16.91 -8.73
C SER A 6 -0.47 18.26 -8.02
N LEU A 7 -0.86 18.34 -6.74
CA LEU A 7 -0.66 19.53 -5.91
C LEU A 7 0.83 19.69 -5.59
N GLN A 8 1.44 20.79 -6.03
CA GLN A 8 2.87 21.03 -5.92
C GLN A 8 3.22 21.99 -4.76
N LEU A 9 4.14 21.57 -3.89
CA LEU A 9 4.73 22.39 -2.83
C LEU A 9 6.25 22.20 -2.74
N ASN A 10 6.99 23.24 -2.33
CA ASN A 10 8.43 23.14 -2.08
C ASN A 10 8.73 22.14 -0.95
N VAL A 11 9.85 21.42 -1.00
CA VAL A 11 10.21 20.42 0.02
C VAL A 11 10.34 20.94 1.46
N HIS A 12 10.54 22.25 1.65
CA HIS A 12 10.68 22.89 2.96
C HIS A 12 9.36 23.42 3.56
N HIS A 13 8.22 23.18 2.90
CA HIS A 13 6.90 23.59 3.42
C HIS A 13 6.55 22.88 4.74
N ASP A 14 5.70 23.53 5.54
CA ASP A 14 5.10 22.92 6.73
C ASP A 14 3.67 22.40 6.46
N GLU A 15 3.02 21.83 7.48
CA GLU A 15 1.65 21.33 7.37
C GLU A 15 0.62 22.45 7.10
N ASN A 16 0.87 23.65 7.62
CA ASN A 16 -0.01 24.80 7.42
C ASN A 16 0.04 25.29 5.96
N ASP A 17 1.22 25.27 5.34
CA ASP A 17 1.41 25.58 3.93
C ASP A 17 0.64 24.60 3.04
N LEU A 18 0.64 23.31 3.40
CA LEU A 18 -0.15 22.30 2.69
C LEU A 18 -1.66 22.60 2.81
N LYS A 19 -2.17 22.84 4.02
CA LYS A 19 -3.59 23.20 4.24
C LYS A 19 -3.99 24.47 3.48
N LYS A 20 -3.16 25.52 3.53
CA LYS A 20 -3.36 26.77 2.76
C LYS A 20 -3.39 26.50 1.27
N LYS A 21 -2.47 25.66 0.77
CA LYS A 21 -2.41 25.31 -0.66
C LYS A 21 -3.64 24.52 -1.10
N ILE A 22 -4.12 23.59 -0.27
CA ILE A 22 -5.37 22.85 -0.51
C ILE A 22 -6.55 23.83 -0.61
N ALA A 23 -6.74 24.68 0.41
CA ALA A 23 -7.83 25.66 0.44
C ALA A 23 -7.81 26.60 -0.78
N LYS A 24 -6.62 27.12 -1.13
CA LYS A 24 -6.42 27.95 -2.33
C LYS A 24 -6.75 27.20 -3.62
N THR A 25 -6.40 25.92 -3.71
CA THR A 25 -6.63 25.11 -4.91
C THR A 25 -8.11 24.80 -5.08
N ILE A 26 -8.84 24.57 -3.99
CA ILE A 26 -10.28 24.34 -4.00
C ILE A 26 -11.06 25.65 -4.19
N GLY A 27 -10.53 26.77 -3.68
CA GLY A 27 -11.22 28.05 -3.61
C GLY A 27 -12.18 28.14 -2.43
N CYS A 28 -11.89 27.45 -1.32
CA CYS A 28 -12.68 27.47 -0.08
C CYS A 28 -11.91 28.17 1.06
N ASN A 29 -12.61 28.49 2.15
CA ASN A 29 -11.92 28.86 3.38
C ASN A 29 -11.24 27.62 4.01
N ILE A 30 -10.13 27.83 4.73
CA ILE A 30 -9.42 26.76 5.45
C ILE A 30 -10.35 26.07 6.45
N ASP A 31 -11.22 26.84 7.12
CA ASP A 31 -12.17 26.31 8.12
C ASP A 31 -13.26 25.41 7.52
N GLU A 32 -13.44 25.42 6.19
CA GLU A 32 -14.39 24.52 5.52
C GLU A 32 -13.81 23.11 5.31
N ILE A 33 -12.49 22.95 5.46
CA ILE A 33 -11.77 21.68 5.39
C ILE A 33 -11.96 20.93 6.71
N LYS A 34 -12.69 19.83 6.69
CA LYS A 34 -12.87 18.96 7.86
C LYS A 34 -11.67 18.06 8.06
N GLU A 35 -11.21 17.46 6.97
CA GLU A 35 -10.14 16.47 6.96
C GLU A 35 -9.53 16.38 5.56
N TYR A 36 -8.32 15.84 5.46
CA TYR A 36 -7.73 15.44 4.20
C TYR A 36 -6.85 14.19 4.38
N GLU A 37 -6.69 13.45 3.29
CA GLU A 37 -5.90 12.23 3.24
C GLU A 37 -4.91 12.30 2.07
N ILE A 38 -3.62 12.11 2.35
CA ILE A 38 -2.58 12.06 1.32
C ILE A 38 -2.60 10.67 0.68
N ARG A 39 -3.12 10.57 -0.55
CA ARG A 39 -3.15 9.31 -1.33
C ARG A 39 -1.79 8.97 -1.94
N LYS A 40 -1.05 9.99 -2.35
CA LYS A 40 0.30 9.84 -2.91
C LYS A 40 1.12 11.09 -2.60
N ARG A 41 2.37 10.87 -2.22
CA ARG A 41 3.40 11.91 -2.13
C ARG A 41 4.63 11.45 -2.90
N SER A 42 5.03 12.21 -3.91
CA SER A 42 6.21 11.94 -4.72
C SER A 42 7.08 13.19 -4.83
N ILE A 43 8.37 13.02 -5.07
CA ILE A 43 9.30 14.13 -5.29
C ILE A 43 9.38 14.41 -6.79
N ASP A 44 9.25 15.69 -7.16
CA ASP A 44 9.56 16.20 -8.49
C ASP A 44 10.86 17.01 -8.40
N ALA A 45 11.94 16.44 -8.91
CA ALA A 45 13.29 17.03 -8.89
C ALA A 45 13.78 17.40 -10.29
N ARG A 46 12.86 17.54 -11.26
CA ARG A 46 13.23 17.78 -12.68
C ARG A 46 13.81 19.18 -12.92
N LYS A 47 13.47 20.16 -12.08
CA LYS A 47 13.97 21.54 -12.19
C LYS A 47 14.91 21.82 -11.03
N LYS A 48 16.22 21.72 -11.23
CA LYS A 48 17.20 22.12 -10.20
C LYS A 48 17.35 23.65 -10.20
N PRO A 49 17.48 24.32 -9.03
CA PRO A 49 17.52 23.77 -7.68
C PRO A 49 16.13 23.52 -7.04
N ASP A 50 15.04 23.85 -7.74
CA ASP A 50 13.66 23.80 -7.25
C ASP A 50 13.09 22.37 -7.13
N ILE A 51 13.33 21.73 -5.98
CA ILE A 51 12.73 20.45 -5.65
C ILE A 51 11.36 20.67 -5.00
N SER A 52 10.34 19.97 -5.49
CA SER A 52 8.99 20.02 -4.96
C SER A 52 8.43 18.63 -4.64
N TYR A 53 7.49 18.57 -3.72
CA TYR A 53 6.58 17.45 -3.58
C TYR A 53 5.39 17.63 -4.51
N SER A 54 5.05 16.56 -5.23
CA SER A 54 3.79 16.39 -5.94
C SER A 54 2.87 15.48 -5.13
N TYR A 55 1.75 16.03 -4.70
CA TYR A 55 0.75 15.36 -3.88
C TYR A 55 -0.50 15.00 -4.68
N SER A 56 -1.09 13.87 -4.31
CA SER A 56 -2.46 13.50 -4.64
C SER A 56 -3.22 13.35 -3.33
N ILE A 57 -4.27 14.15 -3.15
CA ILE A 57 -4.94 14.34 -1.84
C ILE A 57 -6.45 14.25 -2.03
N ASP A 58 -7.10 13.53 -1.12
CA ASP A 58 -8.55 13.57 -0.95
C ASP A 58 -8.90 14.51 0.20
N VAL A 59 -9.92 15.35 0.03
CA VAL A 59 -10.28 16.40 0.97
C VAL A 59 -11.77 16.31 1.30
N GLY A 60 -12.10 16.23 2.59
CA GLY A 60 -13.46 16.27 3.10
C GLY A 60 -13.90 17.70 3.41
N LEU A 61 -15.03 18.13 2.85
CA LEU A 61 -15.60 19.48 3.06
C LEU A 61 -17.06 19.41 3.53
N LEU A 62 -17.57 20.51 4.11
CA LEU A 62 -19.00 20.62 4.45
C LEU A 62 -19.93 20.55 3.22
N ASN A 63 -19.54 21.14 2.08
CA ASN A 63 -20.35 21.15 0.85
C ASN A 63 -19.47 20.96 -0.39
N GLU A 64 -19.11 19.71 -0.66
CA GLU A 64 -18.24 19.33 -1.78
C GLU A 64 -18.84 19.67 -3.16
N ALA A 65 -20.16 19.51 -3.31
CA ALA A 65 -20.88 19.75 -4.57
C ALA A 65 -20.77 21.21 -5.05
N LYS A 66 -20.71 22.17 -4.12
CA LYS A 66 -20.50 23.60 -4.41
C LYS A 66 -19.18 23.83 -5.14
N TYR A 67 -18.11 23.17 -4.70
CA TYR A 67 -16.76 23.39 -5.22
C TYR A 67 -16.49 22.59 -6.49
N LEU A 68 -17.02 21.37 -6.58
CA LEU A 68 -16.89 20.52 -7.77
C LEU A 68 -17.47 21.20 -9.03
N LYS A 69 -18.61 21.90 -8.92
CA LYS A 69 -19.20 22.61 -10.06
C LYS A 69 -18.37 23.80 -10.55
N LYS A 70 -17.61 24.43 -9.64
CA LYS A 70 -16.86 25.67 -9.92
C LYS A 70 -15.43 25.40 -10.40
N ASN A 71 -14.87 24.25 -10.05
CA ASN A 71 -13.46 23.97 -10.28
C ASN A 71 -13.25 22.63 -11.00
N LYS A 72 -12.92 22.74 -12.29
CA LYS A 72 -12.68 21.58 -13.18
C LYS A 72 -11.41 20.80 -12.84
N ALA A 73 -10.52 21.35 -12.00
CA ALA A 73 -9.33 20.64 -11.53
C ALA A 73 -9.64 19.66 -10.39
N LEU A 74 -10.84 19.71 -9.81
CA LEU A 74 -11.31 18.80 -8.78
C LEU A 74 -12.08 17.64 -9.40
N SER A 75 -11.94 16.46 -8.81
CA SER A 75 -12.79 15.30 -9.11
C SER A 75 -13.38 14.72 -7.84
N ILE A 76 -14.37 13.84 -7.97
CA ILE A 76 -14.86 13.08 -6.83
C ILE A 76 -13.81 12.02 -6.48
N ALA A 77 -13.43 11.93 -5.20
CA ALA A 77 -12.56 10.87 -4.71
C ALA A 77 -13.17 9.50 -5.03
N LYS A 78 -12.41 8.66 -5.73
CA LYS A 78 -12.80 7.29 -6.04
C LYS A 78 -12.07 6.38 -5.07
N PRO A 79 -12.75 5.86 -4.03
CA PRO A 79 -12.10 4.94 -3.11
C PRO A 79 -11.66 3.70 -3.88
N VAL A 80 -10.39 3.33 -3.75
CA VAL A 80 -9.92 2.03 -4.22
C VAL A 80 -10.34 1.01 -3.18
N VAL A 81 -11.52 0.42 -3.38
CA VAL A 81 -11.96 -0.71 -2.58
C VAL A 81 -11.37 -1.96 -3.23
N TYR A 82 -10.47 -2.63 -2.51
CA TYR A 82 -9.99 -3.94 -2.93
C TYR A 82 -11.16 -4.93 -2.83
N ALA A 83 -11.84 -5.15 -3.95
CA ALA A 83 -12.91 -6.12 -4.08
C ALA A 83 -12.32 -7.43 -4.59
N TYR A 84 -12.36 -8.46 -3.74
CA TYR A 84 -12.30 -9.84 -4.19
C TYR A 84 -13.73 -10.38 -4.15
N GLU A 85 -14.05 -11.33 -5.04
CA GLU A 85 -15.36 -11.98 -5.00
C GLU A 85 -15.58 -12.53 -3.59
N ASP A 86 -16.68 -12.11 -2.95
CA ASP A 86 -17.05 -12.58 -1.61
C ASP A 86 -17.45 -14.04 -1.76
N THR A 87 -16.47 -14.95 -1.75
CA THR A 87 -16.69 -16.41 -1.83
C THR A 87 -17.22 -16.93 -0.50
N LYS A 88 -18.15 -16.20 0.15
CA LYS A 88 -19.02 -16.74 1.18
C LYS A 88 -19.68 -17.99 0.56
N LYS A 89 -19.18 -19.15 0.99
CA LYS A 89 -19.60 -20.53 0.62
C LYS A 89 -18.79 -21.23 -0.48
N LEU A 90 -17.46 -21.14 -0.48
CA LEU A 90 -16.69 -22.30 -0.93
C LEU A 90 -16.39 -23.19 0.29
N GLU A 91 -17.34 -24.06 0.61
CA GLU A 91 -17.13 -25.08 1.64
C GLU A 91 -16.31 -26.23 1.05
N ILE A 92 -15.15 -26.48 1.66
CA ILE A 92 -14.38 -27.68 1.39
C ILE A 92 -15.10 -28.86 2.05
N GLN A 93 -15.72 -29.71 1.23
CA GLN A 93 -16.43 -30.90 1.68
C GLN A 93 -15.48 -32.04 2.09
N GLU A 94 -14.23 -32.03 1.60
CA GLU A 94 -13.22 -33.08 1.85
C GLU A 94 -11.83 -32.46 2.08
N GLU A 95 -11.11 -32.93 3.09
CA GLU A 95 -9.76 -32.46 3.44
C GLU A 95 -8.74 -32.57 2.28
N SER A 96 -8.93 -33.55 1.39
CA SER A 96 -8.11 -33.77 0.19
C SER A 96 -8.22 -32.65 -0.87
N LYS A 97 -9.22 -31.78 -0.76
CA LYS A 97 -9.48 -30.68 -1.71
C LYS A 97 -8.91 -29.34 -1.24
N ARG A 98 -8.15 -29.32 -0.14
CA ARG A 98 -7.47 -28.11 0.34
C ARG A 98 -6.43 -27.63 -0.68
N PRO A 99 -6.47 -26.36 -1.11
CA PRO A 99 -5.45 -25.80 -1.99
C PRO A 99 -4.06 -25.88 -1.34
N VAL A 100 -3.05 -26.24 -2.12
CA VAL A 100 -1.65 -26.22 -1.68
C VAL A 100 -0.95 -25.04 -2.34
N VAL A 101 -0.31 -24.21 -1.53
CA VAL A 101 0.54 -23.09 -1.95
C VAL A 101 1.99 -23.45 -1.65
N VAL A 102 2.82 -23.51 -2.68
CA VAL A 102 4.25 -23.82 -2.56
C VAL A 102 5.06 -22.54 -2.65
N GLY A 103 5.80 -22.23 -1.60
CA GLY A 103 6.53 -21.00 -1.37
C GLY A 103 5.73 -19.99 -0.54
N PHE A 104 6.39 -19.38 0.45
CA PHE A 104 5.82 -18.36 1.33
C PHE A 104 6.49 -16.99 1.19
N GLY A 105 6.84 -16.65 -0.05
CA GLY A 105 7.15 -15.27 -0.46
C GLY A 105 5.89 -14.42 -0.71
N PRO A 106 6.01 -13.18 -1.22
CA PRO A 106 4.86 -12.27 -1.35
C PRO A 106 3.70 -12.86 -2.15
N ALA A 107 3.98 -13.53 -3.28
CA ALA A 107 2.94 -14.18 -4.08
C ALA A 107 2.21 -15.28 -3.30
N GLY A 108 2.95 -16.14 -2.59
CA GLY A 108 2.38 -17.20 -1.76
C GLY A 108 1.60 -16.68 -0.56
N ILE A 109 2.08 -15.60 0.08
CA ILE A 109 1.40 -14.92 1.18
C ILE A 109 0.05 -14.36 0.71
N PHE A 110 0.02 -13.61 -0.40
CA PHE A 110 -1.23 -13.04 -0.91
C PHE A 110 -2.21 -14.13 -1.39
N ALA A 111 -1.73 -15.17 -2.09
CA ALA A 111 -2.57 -16.29 -2.49
C ALA A 111 -3.19 -17.00 -1.27
N THR A 112 -2.37 -17.35 -0.28
CA THR A 112 -2.82 -17.98 0.97
C THR A 112 -3.82 -17.10 1.72
N LEU A 113 -3.54 -15.80 1.84
CA LEU A 113 -4.42 -14.86 2.53
C LEU A 113 -5.81 -14.83 1.91
N LEU A 114 -5.89 -14.76 0.57
CA LEU A 114 -7.17 -14.75 -0.14
C LEU A 114 -7.89 -16.09 0.02
N LEU A 115 -7.22 -17.21 -0.22
CA LEU A 115 -7.79 -18.55 -0.05
C LEU A 115 -8.29 -18.79 1.39
N ALA A 116 -7.54 -18.33 2.40
CA ALA A 116 -7.94 -18.44 3.80
C ALA A 116 -9.16 -17.57 4.13
N ARG A 117 -9.19 -16.31 3.67
CA ARG A 117 -10.36 -15.42 3.80
C ARG A 117 -11.60 -15.95 3.08
N SER A 118 -11.39 -16.72 2.01
CA SER A 118 -12.41 -17.45 1.28
C SER A 118 -12.91 -18.74 1.96
N GLY A 119 -12.34 -19.12 3.12
CA GLY A 119 -12.73 -20.32 3.85
C GLY A 119 -12.11 -21.62 3.33
N LEU A 120 -11.19 -21.56 2.35
CA LEU A 120 -10.61 -22.71 1.66
C LEU A 120 -9.45 -23.38 2.41
N LYS A 121 -9.14 -22.95 3.64
CA LYS A 121 -8.13 -23.59 4.51
C LYS A 121 -6.84 -24.01 3.76
N PRO A 122 -6.15 -23.11 3.01
CA PRO A 122 -4.98 -23.50 2.22
C PRO A 122 -3.89 -24.15 3.09
N ILE A 123 -3.10 -25.04 2.48
CA ILE A 123 -1.88 -25.61 3.05
C ILE A 123 -0.71 -24.87 2.42
N VAL A 124 0.20 -24.34 3.24
CA VAL A 124 1.42 -23.67 2.77
C VAL A 124 2.61 -24.56 3.02
N ILE A 125 3.49 -24.68 2.02
CA ILE A 125 4.76 -25.38 2.14
C ILE A 125 5.86 -24.40 1.73
N GLU A 126 6.76 -24.09 2.66
CA GLU A 126 7.98 -23.30 2.42
C GLU A 126 9.19 -24.20 2.69
N ARG A 127 10.22 -24.09 1.84
CA ARG A 127 11.41 -24.94 1.96
C ARG A 127 12.40 -24.42 3.01
N GLY A 128 12.49 -23.11 3.19
CA GLY A 128 13.36 -22.51 4.19
C GLY A 128 12.72 -22.38 5.56
N GLY A 129 13.51 -21.90 6.53
CA GLY A 129 13.05 -21.68 7.91
C GLY A 129 12.08 -20.52 8.07
N CYS A 130 11.49 -20.42 9.27
CA CYS A 130 10.78 -19.22 9.71
C CYS A 130 11.74 -18.01 9.75
N VAL A 131 11.19 -16.80 9.83
CA VAL A 131 11.99 -15.57 9.71
C VAL A 131 13.10 -15.47 10.75
N GLU A 132 12.89 -15.96 11.97
CA GLU A 132 13.89 -16.00 13.04
C GLU A 132 15.07 -16.89 12.65
N ASP A 133 14.80 -18.15 12.27
CA ASP A 133 15.83 -19.13 11.89
C ASP A 133 16.54 -18.72 10.59
N ARG A 134 15.78 -18.22 9.61
CA ARG A 134 16.32 -17.70 8.35
C ARG A 134 17.28 -16.55 8.59
N THR A 135 16.96 -15.64 9.50
CA THR A 135 17.83 -14.51 9.85
C THR A 135 19.16 -15.00 10.41
N LEU A 136 19.14 -16.04 11.26
CA LEU A 136 20.37 -16.66 11.77
C LEU A 136 21.21 -17.28 10.65
N SER A 137 20.59 -18.06 9.76
CA SER A 137 21.27 -18.67 8.61
C SER A 137 21.90 -17.63 7.67
N VAL A 138 21.17 -16.55 7.36
CA VAL A 138 21.65 -15.45 6.51
C VAL A 138 22.83 -14.72 7.17
N ASN A 139 22.74 -14.40 8.46
CA ASN A 139 23.82 -13.73 9.18
C ASN A 139 25.08 -14.61 9.27
N LYS A 140 24.92 -15.92 9.46
CA LYS A 140 26.03 -16.88 9.46
C LYS A 140 26.70 -16.95 8.08
N PHE A 141 25.92 -16.90 7.00
CA PHE A 141 26.48 -16.81 5.66
C PHE A 141 27.29 -15.51 5.47
N TRP A 142 26.77 -14.36 5.88
CA TRP A 142 27.48 -13.08 5.74
C TRP A 142 28.73 -12.95 6.61
N SER A 143 28.70 -13.47 7.83
CA SER A 143 29.82 -13.36 8.77
C SER A 143 30.88 -14.44 8.59
N GLU A 144 30.49 -15.68 8.25
CA GLU A 144 31.39 -16.84 8.20
C GLU A 144 31.56 -17.43 6.79
N GLY A 145 30.81 -16.96 5.79
CA GLY A 145 30.81 -17.51 4.43
C GLY A 145 30.12 -18.87 4.30
N LYS A 146 29.41 -19.33 5.34
CA LYS A 146 28.74 -20.64 5.38
C LYS A 146 27.29 -20.54 4.89
N LEU A 147 27.06 -20.96 3.65
CA LEU A 147 25.74 -20.95 3.03
C LEU A 147 24.92 -22.18 3.48
N ASP A 148 23.71 -21.93 3.95
CA ASP A 148 22.65 -22.93 4.03
C ASP A 148 21.84 -22.89 2.72
N THR A 149 21.80 -24.02 1.99
CA THR A 149 21.15 -24.09 0.68
C THR A 149 19.62 -24.12 0.76
N GLU A 150 19.06 -24.45 1.93
CA GLU A 150 17.61 -24.51 2.15
C GLU A 150 17.07 -23.26 2.84
N SER A 151 17.88 -22.54 3.63
CA SER A 151 17.48 -21.29 4.28
C SER A 151 18.49 -20.16 4.07
N ASN A 152 18.14 -19.19 3.22
CA ASN A 152 19.07 -18.14 2.79
C ASN A 152 18.33 -16.89 2.30
N VAL A 153 19.07 -15.96 1.69
CA VAL A 153 18.53 -14.70 1.15
C VAL A 153 17.37 -14.95 0.17
N SER A 154 17.33 -16.08 -0.53
CA SER A 154 16.27 -16.43 -1.47
C SER A 154 15.14 -17.27 -0.87
N PHE A 155 15.43 -18.11 0.12
CA PHE A 155 14.52 -19.15 0.63
C PHE A 155 14.21 -19.05 2.12
N GLY A 156 12.95 -19.30 2.47
CA GLY A 156 12.37 -19.20 3.81
C GLY A 156 11.22 -18.20 3.88
N GLU A 157 10.70 -17.97 5.09
CA GLU A 157 9.56 -17.10 5.32
C GLU A 157 9.77 -15.70 4.72
N GLY A 158 8.75 -15.22 3.99
CA GLY A 158 8.79 -13.94 3.30
C GLY A 158 9.51 -13.97 1.94
N GLY A 159 10.18 -15.08 1.61
CA GLY A 159 10.93 -15.26 0.36
C GLY A 159 12.00 -14.18 0.16
N ALA A 160 12.35 -13.91 -1.10
CA ALA A 160 13.39 -12.94 -1.45
C ALA A 160 13.05 -11.46 -1.16
N GLY A 161 11.82 -11.15 -0.74
CA GLY A 161 11.39 -9.79 -0.41
C GLY A 161 11.61 -9.39 1.05
N THR A 162 12.09 -10.32 1.88
CA THR A 162 12.38 -10.18 3.31
C THR A 162 13.88 -10.27 3.52
#